data_AF-A0A3S9F8R4-F1
#
_entry.id   AF-A0A3S9F8R4-F1
#
_cell.length_a   1.000
_cell.length_b   1.000
_cell.length_c   1.000
_cell.angle_alpha   90.00
_cell.angle_beta   90.00
_cell.angle_gamma   90.00
#
_symmetry.space_group_name_H-M   'P 1'
#
loop_
_entity.id
_entity.type
_entity.pdbx_description
1 polymer ?
#
loop_
_entity_poly.entity_id
_entity_poly.type
_entity_poly.pdbx_seq_one_letter_code
_entity_poly.pdbx_strand_id
1 'polypeptide(L)' 'MSKRAADFLRRWILDHLPPRIEDPALVVTTIAADAVRAAEGQGMTDQEIDQEIASVYEAIMYTLEERASDLAG' A
#
# COMPACT_ATOMS: atom_id res chain seq x y z
N MET A 1 -9.91 3.46 -12.70
CA MET A 1 -9.29 2.35 -11.96
C MET A 1 -8.76 1.30 -12.91
N SER A 2 -7.44 1.10 -12.90
CA SER A 2 -6.78 0.06 -13.70
C SER A 2 -6.62 -1.19 -12.86
N LYS A 3 -7.27 -2.31 -13.25
CA LYS A 3 -7.20 -3.58 -12.52
C LYS A 3 -5.76 -4.03 -12.26
N ARG A 4 -4.87 -3.77 -13.22
CA ARG A 4 -3.44 -4.08 -13.13
C ARG A 4 -2.74 -3.28 -12.01
N ALA A 5 -3.04 -1.99 -11.87
CA ALA A 5 -2.45 -1.15 -10.83
C ALA A 5 -2.96 -1.56 -9.43
N ALA A 6 -4.26 -1.82 -9.30
CA ALA A 6 -4.85 -2.30 -8.04
C ALA A 6 -4.27 -3.66 -7.60
N ASP A 7 -4.16 -4.64 -8.51
CA ASP A 7 -3.59 -5.95 -8.22
C ASP A 7 -2.11 -5.85 -7.81
N PHE A 8 -1.34 -4.98 -8.49
CA PHE A 8 0.05 -4.70 -8.15
C PHE A 8 0.19 -4.12 -6.74
N LEU A 9 -0.56 -3.06 -6.42
CA LEU A 9 -0.47 -2.38 -5.12
C LEU A 9 -0.88 -3.30 -3.98
N ARG A 10 -1.94 -4.09 -4.15
CA ARG A 10 -2.35 -5.08 -3.15
C ARG A 10 -1.24 -6.10 -2.85
N ARG A 11 -0.58 -6.62 -3.89
CA ARG A 11 0.56 -7.53 -3.73
C ARG A 11 1.71 -6.84 -3.01
N TRP A 12 2.05 -5.63 -3.46
CA TRP A 12 3.16 -4.86 -2.93
C TRP A 12 3.03 -4.61 -1.43
N ILE A 13 1.85 -4.16 -0.98
CA ILE A 13 1.56 -3.92 0.44
C ILE A 13 1.75 -5.19 1.26
N LEU A 14 1.19 -6.33 0.81
CA LEU A 14 1.31 -7.61 1.53
C LEU A 14 2.77 -8.06 1.66
N ASP A 15 3.58 -7.85 0.62
CA ASP A 15 4.98 -8.29 0.59
C ASP A 15 5.91 -7.34 1.38
N HIS A 16 5.54 -6.06 1.53
CA HIS A 16 6.40 -5.02 2.14
C HIS A 16 5.90 -4.51 3.50
N LEU A 17 4.74 -4.95 3.98
CA LEU A 17 4.26 -4.58 5.30
C LEU A 17 5.21 -5.16 6.37
N PRO A 18 5.82 -4.32 7.23
CA PRO A 18 6.66 -4.85 8.29
C PRO A 18 5.83 -5.64 9.30
N PRO A 19 6.44 -6.63 9.99
CA PRO A 19 5.74 -7.49 10.96
C PRO A 19 5.28 -6.72 12.20
N ARG A 20 5.94 -5.60 12.52
CA ARG A 20 5.54 -4.65 13.55
C ARG A 20 5.54 -3.25 12.96
N ILE A 21 4.52 -2.46 13.30
CA ILE A 21 4.36 -1.09 12.85
C ILE A 21 4.47 -0.19 14.06
N GLU A 22 5.59 0.52 14.13
CA GLU A 22 5.93 1.42 15.25
C GLU A 22 5.45 2.85 14.97
N ASP A 23 5.47 3.26 13.70
CA ASP A 23 4.93 4.54 13.22
C ASP A 23 4.10 4.28 11.95
N PRO A 24 2.75 4.24 12.06
CA PRO A 24 1.86 4.00 10.93
C PRO A 24 2.03 5.01 9.79
N ALA A 25 2.24 6.30 10.10
CA ALA A 25 2.37 7.34 9.09
C ALA A 25 3.67 7.18 8.30
N LEU A 26 4.78 6.86 9.00
CA LEU A 26 6.06 6.59 8.36
C LEU A 26 6.02 5.32 7.50
N VAL A 27 5.39 4.26 7.99
CA VAL A 27 5.26 2.99 7.26
C VAL A 27 4.45 3.18 5.97
N VAL A 28 3.30 3.86 6.06
CA VAL A 28 2.45 4.13 4.89
C VAL A 28 3.19 4.97 3.85
N THR A 29 3.81 6.09 4.27
CA THR A 29 4.53 6.99 3.34
C THR A 29 5.72 6.30 2.67
N THR A 30 6.44 5.45 3.41
CA THR A 30 7.58 4.69 2.86
C THR A 30 7.11 3.64 1.86
N ILE A 31 6.13 2.82 2.22
CA ILE A 31 5.61 1.76 1.33
C ILE A 31 5.00 2.36 0.06
N ALA A 32 4.28 3.48 0.18
CA ALA A 32 3.70 4.17 -0.97
C ALA A 32 4.77 4.75 -1.91
N ALA A 33 5.81 5.39 -1.35
CA ALA A 33 6.90 5.94 -2.16
C ALA A 33 7.67 4.84 -2.92
N ASP A 34 7.91 3.69 -2.28
CA ASP A 34 8.60 2.58 -2.93
C ASP A 34 7.70 1.85 -3.95
N ALA A 35 6.38 1.80 -3.72
CA ALA A 35 5.42 1.26 -4.67
C ALA A 35 5.42 2.04 -5.99
N VAL A 36 5.47 3.38 -5.92
CA VAL A 36 5.55 4.26 -7.10
C VAL A 36 6.78 3.93 -7.93
N ARG A 37 7.97 3.90 -7.30
CA ARG A 37 9.24 3.57 -7.97
C ARG A 37 9.23 2.18 -8.60
N ALA A 38 8.64 1.20 -7.91
CA ALA A 38 8.56 -0.17 -8.40
C ALA A 38 7.58 -0.32 -9.58
N ALA A 39 6.52 0.50 -9.61
CA ALA A 39 5.56 0.53 -10.70
C ALA A 39 6.09 1.30 -11.93
N GLU A 40 6.83 2.39 -11.74
CA GLU A 40 7.62 3.04 -12.79
C GLU A 40 8.56 2.04 -13.48
N GLY A 41 9.26 1.21 -12.69
CA GLY A 41 10.12 0.14 -13.19
C GLY A 41 9.40 -0.94 -14.00
N GLN A 42 8.07 -1.05 -13.86
CA GLN A 42 7.21 -1.96 -14.64
C GLN A 42 6.49 -1.27 -15.81
N GLY A 43 6.84 -0.01 -16.09
CA GLY A 43 6.23 0.80 -17.14
C GLY A 43 4.79 1.20 -16.85
N MET A 44 4.38 1.22 -15.58
CA MET A 44 3.11 1.82 -15.17
C MET A 44 3.27 3.34 -15.13
N THR A 45 2.22 4.06 -15.52
CA THR A 45 2.25 5.52 -15.50
C THR A 45 1.86 6.07 -14.14
N ASP A 46 2.41 7.22 -13.76
CA ASP A 46 2.06 7.91 -12.51
C ASP A 46 0.55 8.13 -12.39
N GLN A 47 -0.13 8.41 -13.51
CA GLN A 47 -1.57 8.58 -13.56
C GLN A 47 -2.36 7.29 -13.23
N GLU A 48 -1.84 6.12 -13.59
CA GLU A 48 -2.43 4.84 -13.22
C GLU A 48 -2.22 4.52 -11.73
N ILE A 49 -1.15 5.02 -11.13
CA ILE A 49 -0.81 4.78 -9.73
C ILE A 49 -1.48 5.82 -8.82
N ASP A 50 -1.48 7.10 -9.17
CA ASP A 50 -2.09 8.20 -8.41
C ASP A 50 -3.60 8.00 -8.22
N GLN A 51 -4.28 7.45 -9.23
CA GLN A 51 -5.69 7.06 -9.10
C GLN A 51 -5.92 5.98 -8.04
N GLU A 52 -4.89 5.20 -7.73
CA GLU A 52 -4.95 4.07 -6.82
C GLU A 52 -4.19 4.34 -5.51
N ILE A 53 -3.35 5.37 -5.40
CA ILE A 53 -2.61 5.73 -4.18
C ILE A 53 -3.56 6.10 -3.05
N ALA A 54 -4.64 6.82 -3.34
CA ALA A 54 -5.69 7.10 -2.36
C ALA A 54 -6.31 5.78 -1.86
N SER A 55 -6.60 4.86 -2.79
CA SER A 55 -7.09 3.51 -2.48
C SER A 55 -6.07 2.68 -1.69
N VAL A 56 -4.76 2.90 -1.90
CA VAL A 56 -3.67 2.26 -1.14
C VAL A 56 -3.59 2.78 0.28
N TYR A 57 -3.72 4.09 0.47
CA TYR A 57 -3.82 4.69 1.80
C TYR A 57 -5.00 4.07 2.57
N GLU A 58 -6.18 4.00 1.94
CA GLU A 58 -7.36 3.35 2.54
C GLU A 58 -7.11 1.86 2.80
N ALA A 59 -6.53 1.11 1.86
CA ALA A 59 -6.27 -0.32 2.01
C ALA A 59 -5.24 -0.63 3.10
N ILE A 60 -4.18 0.18 3.22
CA ILE A 60 -3.21 0.03 4.31
C ILE A 60 -3.92 0.32 5.64
N MET A 61 -4.62 1.45 5.77
CA MET A 61 -5.34 1.80 6.99
C MET A 61 -6.33 0.70 7.41
N TYR A 62 -7.11 0.18 6.47
CA TYR A 62 -8.04 -0.94 6.73
C TYR A 62 -7.31 -2.18 7.24
N THR A 63 -6.17 -2.53 6.63
CA THR A 63 -5.34 -3.67 7.05
C THR A 63 -4.72 -3.44 8.45
N LEU A 64 -4.37 -2.20 8.78
CA LEU A 64 -3.87 -1.84 10.12
C LEU A 64 -4.96 -1.94 11.17
N GLU A 65 -6.17 -1.47 10.88
CA GLU A 65 -7.34 -1.55 11.76
C GLU A 65 -7.75 -3.00 12.03
N GLU A 66 -7.72 -3.86 11.01
CA GLU A 66 -7.99 -5.30 11.14
C GLU A 66 -6.96 -5.96 12.07
N ARG A 67 -5.66 -5.72 11.86
CA ARG A 67 -4.61 -6.27 12.73
C ARG A 67 -4.65 -5.72 14.16
N ALA A 68 -5.02 -4.45 14.34
CA ALA A 68 -5.19 -3.87 15.67
C ALA A 68 -6.38 -4.48 16.42
N SER A 69 -7.45 -4.79 15.70
CA SER A 69 -8.65 -5.45 16.25
C SER A 69 -8.38 -6.91 16.62
N ASP A 70 -7.63 -7.65 15.80
CA ASP A 70 -7.23 -9.04 16.09
C ASP A 70 -6.31 -9.17 17.32
N LEU A 71 -5.56 -8.12 17.66
CA LEU A 71 -4.72 -8.07 18.87
C LEU A 71 -5.48 -7.68 20.15
N ALA A 72 -6.72 -7.20 20.02
CA ALA A 72 -7.58 -6.78 21.13
C ALA A 72 -8.67 -7.82 21.50
N GLY A 73 -8.75 -8.93 20.76
CA GLY A 73 -9.70 -10.04 20.97
C GLY A 73 -9.17 -11.20 21.79
#